data_AF-A0AB33UET0-F1
#
_entry.id   AF-A0AB33UET0-F1
#
_cell.length_a   1.000
_cell.length_b   1.000
_cell.length_c   1.000
_cell.angle_alpha   90.00
_cell.angle_beta   90.00
_cell.angle_gamma   90.00
#
_symmetry.space_group_name_H-M   'P 1'
#
loop_
_entity.id
_entity.type
_entity.pdbx_description
1 polymer ?
#
loop_
_entity_poly.entity_id
_entity_poly.type
_entity_poly.pdbx_seq_one_letter_code
_entity_poly.pdbx_strand_id
1 'polypeptide(L)' 'MTKNMTQEEFNRLILEVKTELEKSIQSIKDKAPNLYQIIIDFLDGKISIEEINAFQSLTKEEQRIFINNYQGRA' A
#
# COMPACT_ATOMS: atom_id res chain seq x y z
N MET A 1 -12.75 -22.67 27.28
CA MET A 1 -11.74 -23.39 26.47
C MET A 1 -11.45 -22.54 25.24
N THR A 2 -10.24 -22.00 25.11
CA THR A 2 -9.80 -21.37 23.86
C THR A 2 -9.51 -22.48 22.84
N LYS A 3 -10.23 -22.49 21.72
CA LYS A 3 -9.93 -23.38 20.60
C LYS A 3 -8.71 -22.80 19.89
N ASN A 4 -7.58 -23.50 19.93
CA ASN A 4 -6.41 -23.10 19.16
C ASN A 4 -6.65 -23.44 17.68
N MET A 5 -6.36 -22.47 16.81
CA MET A 5 -6.45 -22.64 15.36
C MET A 5 -5.38 -23.63 14.89
N THR A 6 -5.74 -24.52 13.98
CA THR A 6 -4.79 -25.45 13.36
C THR A 6 -3.88 -24.72 12.36
N GLN A 7 -2.72 -25.31 12.04
CA GLN A 7 -1.81 -24.74 11.05
C GLN A 7 -2.46 -24.62 9.66
N GLU A 8 -3.31 -25.58 9.29
CA GLU A 8 -4.02 -25.57 8.00
C GLU A 8 -5.04 -24.41 7.92
N GLU A 9 -5.80 -24.18 8.98
CA GLU A 9 -6.73 -23.05 9.09
C GLU A 9 -5.96 -21.71 9.02
N PHE A 10 -4.82 -21.60 9.69
CA PHE A 10 -3.97 -20.41 9.61
C PHE A 10 -3.45 -20.17 8.19
N ASN A 11 -2.94 -21.22 7.52
CA ASN A 11 -2.43 -21.11 6.15
C ASN A 11 -3.53 -20.67 5.17
N ARG A 12 -4.75 -21.19 5.33
CA ARG A 12 -5.90 -20.77 4.52
C ARG A 12 -6.21 -19.28 4.73
N LEU A 13 -6.24 -18.84 5.99
CA LEU A 13 -6.49 -17.43 6.31
C LEU A 13 -5.42 -16.51 5.69
N ILE A 14 -4.15 -16.89 5.77
CA ILE A 14 -3.06 -16.13 5.15
C ILE A 14 -3.23 -16.05 3.63
N LEU A 15 -3.64 -17.14 2.98
CA LEU A 15 -3.89 -17.14 1.54
C LEU A 15 -5.04 -16.22 1.16
N GLU A 16 -6.15 -16.25 1.90
CA GLU A 16 -7.31 -15.38 1.68
C GLU A 16 -6.93 -13.91 1.83
N VAL A 17 -6.22 -13.55 2.91
CA VAL A 17 -5.75 -12.18 3.13
C VAL A 17 -4.80 -11.72 2.01
N LYS A 18 -3.87 -12.60 1.60
CA LYS A 18 -2.94 -12.29 0.51
C LYS A 18 -3.67 -12.02 -0.80
N THR A 19 -4.64 -12.86 -1.17
CA THR A 19 -5.41 -12.69 -2.41
C THR A 19 -6.23 -11.40 -2.41
N GLU A 20 -6.86 -11.05 -1.29
CA GLU A 20 -7.62 -9.78 -1.21
C GLU A 20 -6.70 -8.55 -1.24
N LEU A 21 -5.51 -8.66 -0.66
CA LEU A 21 -4.49 -7.61 -0.74
C LEU A 21 -3.99 -7.44 -2.18
N GLU A 22 -3.68 -8.53 -2.88
CA GLU A 22 -3.23 -8.52 -4.28
C GLU A 22 -4.27 -7.87 -5.21
N LYS A 23 -5.56 -8.22 -5.04
CA LYS A 23 -6.65 -7.57 -5.79
C LYS A 23 -6.71 -6.07 -5.53
N SER A 24 -6.56 -5.66 -4.27
CA SER A 24 -6.59 -4.24 -3.90
C SER A 24 -5.40 -3.49 -4.52
N ILE A 25 -4.19 -4.07 -4.45
CA ILE A 25 -2.99 -3.51 -5.07
C ILE A 25 -3.15 -3.40 -6.58
N GLN A 26 -3.70 -4.42 -7.24
CA GLN A 26 -3.95 -4.39 -8.68
C GLN A 26 -4.95 -3.29 -9.06
N SER A 27 -6.04 -3.15 -8.30
CA SER A 27 -7.01 -2.06 -8.48
C SER A 27 -6.37 -0.67 -8.35
N ILE A 28 -5.45 -0.49 -7.39
CA ILE A 28 -4.70 0.78 -7.24
C ILE A 28 -3.78 1.00 -8.45
N LYS A 29 -3.06 -0.03 -8.88
CA LYS A 29 -2.19 0.04 -10.07
C LYS A 29 -2.95 0.48 -11.32
N ASP A 30 -4.15 -0.06 -11.52
CA ASP A 30 -4.96 0.20 -12.71
C ASP A 30 -5.63 1.58 -12.66
N LYS A 31 -6.08 2.03 -11.48
CA LYS A 31 -6.86 3.28 -11.33
C LYS A 31 -6.04 4.50 -10.91
N ALA A 32 -4.90 4.28 -10.27
CA ALA A 32 -4.05 5.31 -9.67
C ALA A 32 -2.57 4.92 -9.76
N PRO A 33 -1.99 4.83 -10.97
CA PRO A 33 -0.63 4.33 -11.19
C PRO A 33 0.44 5.12 -10.42
N ASN A 34 0.25 6.43 -10.24
CA ASN A 34 1.20 7.24 -9.46
C ASN A 34 1.14 6.94 -7.96
N LEU A 35 -0.06 6.68 -7.42
CA LEU A 35 -0.20 6.25 -6.03
C LEU A 35 0.41 4.86 -5.83
N TYR A 36 0.22 3.95 -6.81
CA TYR A 36 0.91 2.67 -6.83
C TYR A 36 2.43 2.85 -6.78
N GLN A 37 2.99 3.74 -7.60
CA GLN A 37 4.42 4.00 -7.60
C GLN A 37 4.93 4.56 -6.27
N ILE A 38 4.18 5.47 -5.62
CA ILE A 38 4.49 5.97 -4.27
C ILE A 38 4.59 4.81 -3.26
N ILE A 39 3.64 3.86 -3.30
CA ILE A 39 3.64 2.70 -2.40
C ILE A 39 4.86 1.83 -2.65
N ILE A 40 5.20 1.55 -3.92
CA ILE A 40 6.38 0.76 -4.28
C ILE A 40 7.66 1.46 -3.80
N ASP A 41 7.80 2.76 -4.08
CA ASP A 41 9.00 3.51 -3.71
C ASP A 41 9.13 3.66 -2.18
N PHE A 42 8.03 3.68 -1.43
CA PHE A 42 8.06 3.60 0.03
C PHE A 42 8.52 2.23 0.53
N LEU A 43 7.98 1.13 -0.03
CA LEU A 43 8.37 -0.23 0.34
C LEU A 43 9.85 -0.53 0.00
N ASP A 44 10.35 0.05 -1.09
CA ASP A 44 11.76 -0.02 -1.51
C ASP A 44 12.67 0.92 -0.68
N GLY A 45 12.12 1.69 0.26
CA GLY A 45 12.89 2.62 1.10
C GLY A 45 13.36 3.89 0.40
N LYS A 46 12.84 4.19 -0.79
CA LYS A 46 13.13 5.40 -1.58
C LYS A 46 12.33 6.62 -1.13
N ILE A 47 11.26 6.39 -0.37
CA ILE A 47 10.50 7.41 0.37
C ILE A 47 10.66 7.11 1.86
N SER A 48 11.06 8.10 2.64
CA SER A 48 11.20 7.94 4.09
C SER A 48 9.84 8.05 4.79
N ILE A 49 9.78 7.56 6.03
CA ILE A 49 8.56 7.71 6.84
C ILE A 49 8.27 9.19 7.16
N GLU A 50 9.31 10.02 7.30
CA GLU A 50 9.18 11.46 7.51
C GLU A 50 8.54 12.14 6.31
N GLU A 51 8.90 11.72 5.10
CA GLU A 51 8.29 12.24 3.87
C GLU A 51 6.81 11.82 3.75
N ILE A 52 6.47 10.58 4.11
CA ILE A 52 5.06 10.14 4.19
C ILE A 52 4.29 10.96 5.23
N ASN A 53 4.88 11.24 6.38
CA ASN A 53 4.25 12.07 7.42
C ASN A 53 4.04 13.51 6.93
N ALA A 54 5.00 14.06 6.18
CA ALA A 54 4.85 15.37 5.55
C ALA A 54 3.70 15.37 4.52
N PHE A 55 3.63 14.35 3.67
CA PHE A 55 2.52 14.16 2.72
C PHE A 55 1.16 14.06 3.43
N GLN A 56 1.07 13.34 4.54
CA GLN A 56 -0.18 13.22 5.33
C GLN A 56 -0.63 14.54 5.96
N SER A 57 0.32 15.46 6.20
CA SER A 57 0.04 16.78 6.77
C SER A 57 -0.47 17.80 5.74
N LEU A 58 -0.35 17.48 4.44
CA LEU A 58 -0.87 18.31 3.35
C LEU A 58 -2.40 18.31 3.32
N THR A 59 -2.98 19.38 2.77
CA THR A 59 -4.40 19.41 2.44
C THR A 59 -4.73 18.35 1.38
N LYS A 60 -6.00 17.96 1.28
CA LYS A 60 -6.45 16.99 0.26
C LYS A 60 -6.12 17.43 -1.16
N GLU A 61 -6.09 18.73 -1.42
CA GLU A 61 -5.77 19.26 -2.75
C GLU A 61 -4.27 19.16 -3.04
N GLU A 62 -3.44 19.55 -2.08
CA GLU A 62 -1.98 19.39 -2.18
C GLU A 62 -1.58 17.90 -2.29
N GLN A 63 -2.25 16.99 -1.58
CA GLN A 63 -2.05 15.55 -1.72
C GLN A 63 -2.37 15.07 -3.15
N ARG A 64 -3.49 15.53 -3.73
CA ARG A 64 -3.84 15.21 -5.12
C ARG A 64 -2.81 15.73 -6.10
N ILE A 65 -2.35 16.97 -5.92
CA ILE A 65 -1.31 17.56 -6.76
C ILE A 65 -0.01 16.77 -6.65
N PHE A 66 0.39 16.37 -5.43
CA PHE A 66 1.56 15.54 -5.20
C PHE A 66 1.45 14.20 -5.93
N ILE A 67 0.35 13.46 -5.74
CA ILE A 67 0.12 12.17 -6.40
C ILE A 67 0.12 12.32 -7.92
N ASN A 68 -0.59 13.31 -8.46
CA ASN A 68 -0.71 13.48 -9.92
C ASN A 68 0.63 13.81 -10.60
N ASN A 69 1.56 14.45 -9.89
CA ASN A 69 2.87 14.81 -10.41
C ASN A 69 3.99 13.84 -10.02
N TYR A 70 3.68 12.80 -9.24
CA TYR A 70 4.68 11.85 -8.78
C TYR A 70 5.30 11.05 -9.94
N GLN A 71 6.62 10.93 -9.94
CA GLN A 71 7.39 10.11 -10.87
C GLN A 71 8.25 9.14 -10.05
N GLY A 72 8.37 7.90 -10.54
CA GLY A 72 9.12 6.86 -9.83
C GLY A 72 10.57 7.24 -9.58
N ARG A 73 11.07 6.93 -8.40
CA ARG A 73 12.46 7.18 -8.00
C ARG A 73 13.35 6.01 -8.44
N ALA A 74 14.54 6.34 -8.96
CA ALA A 74 15.56 5.36 -9.33
C ALA A 74 16.00 4.56 -8.10
#